data_AF-A0AAV9EKM9-F1
#
_entry.id   AF-A0AAV9EKM9-F1
#
_cell.length_a   1.000
_cell.length_b   1.000
_cell.length_c   1.000
_cell.angle_alpha   90.00
_cell.angle_beta   90.00
_cell.angle_gamma   90.00
#
_symmetry.space_group_name_H-M   'P 1'
#
loop_
_entity.id
_entity.type
_entity.pdbx_description
1 polymer ?
#
loop_
_entity_poly.entity_id
_entity_poly.type
_entity_poly.pdbx_seq_one_letter_code
_entity_poly.pdbx_strand_id
1 'polypeptide(L)'
;MPVLPNCMLDFLDAPVPYIVGIKNKTAEVQSKLGNVILIDVQKNQVRSPTIPSLPQRKELLSSLSPYHAKLVGESYLARKRPIYECTDVQVEAAKGFLAVLRSYLDSLCSNLRSHTITNVQSNDDKVSLLLKESFIDSFPSRDRPFMKLFVDTQLFSVHTDLVLSFYQKE
;
A
#
# COMPACT_ATOMS: atom_id res chain seq x y z
N MET A 1 -3.20 -12.69 -6.64
CA MET A 1 -3.03 -14.15 -6.82
C MET A 1 -1.54 -14.46 -6.79
N PRO A 2 -1.04 -15.27 -5.84
CA PRO A 2 0.39 -15.36 -5.53
C PRO A 2 1.28 -15.77 -6.71
N VAL A 3 0.83 -16.71 -7.55
CA VAL A 3 1.53 -17.15 -8.76
C VAL A 3 0.50 -17.37 -9.88
N LEU A 4 0.69 -16.73 -11.03
CA LEU A 4 -0.15 -16.86 -12.22
C LEU A 4 0.27 -18.07 -13.05
N PRO A 5 -0.63 -19.05 -13.28
CA PRO A 5 -0.36 -20.13 -14.24
C PRO A 5 -0.21 -19.60 -15.66
N ASN A 6 0.60 -20.27 -16.49
CA ASN A 6 0.83 -19.86 -17.89
C ASN A 6 -0.45 -19.91 -18.75
N CYS A 7 -1.44 -20.75 -18.40
CA CYS A 7 -2.71 -20.83 -19.12
C CYS A 7 -3.68 -19.67 -18.81
N MET A 8 -3.28 -18.72 -17.96
CA MET A 8 -4.12 -17.65 -17.45
C MET A 8 -3.49 -16.25 -17.68
N LEU A 9 -2.52 -16.13 -18.58
CA LEU A 9 -1.80 -14.88 -18.84
C LEU A 9 -2.70 -13.74 -19.37
N ASP A 10 -3.92 -14.04 -19.81
CA ASP A 10 -4.93 -13.05 -20.19
C ASP A 10 -5.40 -12.18 -19.03
N PHE A 11 -5.23 -12.60 -17.77
CA PHE A 11 -5.51 -11.73 -16.63
C PHE A 11 -4.56 -10.54 -16.50
N LEU A 12 -3.42 -10.55 -17.20
CA LEU A 12 -2.52 -9.39 -17.23
C LEU A 12 -3.12 -8.20 -17.99
N ASP A 13 -4.08 -8.45 -18.88
CA ASP A 13 -4.81 -7.41 -19.61
C ASP A 13 -6.01 -6.87 -18.82
N ALA A 14 -6.22 -7.34 -17.58
CA ALA A 14 -7.31 -6.87 -16.75
C ALA A 14 -7.18 -5.36 -16.48
N PRO A 15 -8.25 -4.57 -16.68
CA PRO A 15 -8.21 -3.11 -16.50
C PRO A 15 -8.24 -2.68 -15.02
N VAL A 16 -8.38 -3.64 -14.09
CA VAL A 16 -8.48 -3.40 -12.65
C VAL A 16 -7.12 -3.59 -11.97
N PRO A 17 -6.85 -2.90 -10.84
CA PRO A 17 -5.62 -3.10 -10.10
C PRO A 17 -5.42 -4.56 -9.67
N TYR A 18 -4.24 -5.12 -9.91
CA TYR A 18 -3.90 -6.49 -9.51
C TYR A 18 -2.49 -6.61 -8.95
N ILE A 19 -2.29 -7.63 -8.12
CA ILE A 19 -0.97 -8.08 -7.67
C ILE A 19 -0.87 -9.57 -7.98
N VAL A 20 0.06 -9.91 -8.87
CA VAL A 20 0.29 -11.28 -9.34
C VAL A 20 1.79 -11.61 -9.41
N GLY A 21 2.15 -12.83 -9.04
CA GLY A 21 3.51 -13.33 -9.25
C GLY A 21 3.62 -14.07 -10.58
N ILE A 22 4.71 -13.86 -11.32
CA ILE A 22 4.98 -14.54 -12.59
C ILE A 22 6.34 -15.21 -12.48
N LYS A 23 6.40 -16.51 -12.79
CA LYS A 23 7.65 -17.29 -12.71
C LYS A 23 8.59 -17.01 -13.89
N ASN A 24 8.05 -17.03 -15.10
CA ASN A 24 8.83 -16.94 -16.34
C ASN A 24 8.45 -15.67 -17.12
N LYS A 25 9.45 -14.86 -17.47
CA LYS A 25 9.26 -13.67 -18.31
C LYS A 25 9.29 -14.04 -19.80
N THR A 26 8.23 -14.70 -20.27
CA THR A 26 8.04 -15.08 -21.69
C THR A 26 7.82 -13.84 -22.58
N ALA A 27 7.90 -14.01 -23.91
CA ALA A 27 7.60 -12.92 -24.85
C ALA A 27 6.16 -12.40 -24.70
N GLU A 28 5.20 -13.29 -24.43
CA GLU A 28 3.80 -12.96 -24.15
C GLU A 28 3.63 -12.11 -22.89
N VAL A 29 4.35 -12.45 -21.80
CA VAL A 29 4.36 -11.60 -20.61
C VAL A 29 4.91 -10.23 -20.95
N GLN A 30 6.03 -10.16 -21.69
CA GLN A 30 6.67 -8.89 -22.05
C GLN A 30 5.78 -7.96 -22.85
N SER A 31 4.99 -8.48 -23.78
CA SER A 31 4.05 -7.67 -24.56
C SER A 31 2.94 -7.05 -23.71
N LYS A 32 2.65 -7.61 -22.53
CA LYS A 32 1.61 -7.16 -21.60
C LYS A 32 2.12 -6.25 -20.46
N LEU A 33 3.40 -5.84 -20.46
CA LEU A 33 4.01 -5.02 -19.39
C LEU A 33 3.89 -3.49 -19.58
N GLY A 34 3.05 -3.00 -20.49
CA GLY A 34 3.02 -1.58 -20.86
C GLY A 34 2.74 -0.61 -19.69
N ASN A 35 1.77 -0.94 -18.83
CA ASN A 35 1.28 -0.09 -17.74
C ASN A 35 1.35 -0.78 -16.37
N VAL A 36 2.43 -1.52 -16.10
CA VAL A 36 2.58 -2.26 -14.84
C VAL A 36 3.82 -1.85 -14.07
N ILE A 37 3.75 -2.01 -12.74
CA ILE A 37 4.93 -1.94 -11.88
C ILE A 37 5.55 -3.34 -11.85
N LEU A 38 6.70 -3.50 -12.50
CA LEU A 38 7.43 -4.76 -12.54
C LEU A 38 8.47 -4.79 -11.42
N ILE A 39 8.38 -5.81 -10.57
CA ILE A 39 9.39 -6.12 -9.56
C ILE A 39 10.12 -7.40 -9.99
N ASP A 40 11.36 -7.26 -10.45
CA ASP A 40 12.24 -8.38 -10.75
C ASP A 40 13.03 -8.73 -9.48
N VAL A 41 12.52 -9.72 -8.74
CA VAL A 41 13.10 -10.19 -7.48
C VAL A 41 14.49 -10.80 -7.71
N GLN A 42 14.72 -11.45 -8.84
CA GLN A 42 16.00 -12.09 -9.15
C GLN A 42 17.10 -11.06 -9.42
N LYS A 43 16.77 -9.97 -10.11
CA LYS A 43 17.70 -8.87 -10.40
C LYS A 43 17.71 -7.77 -9.35
N ASN A 44 16.83 -7.85 -8.36
CA ASN A 44 16.56 -6.79 -7.39
C ASN A 44 16.29 -5.43 -8.08
N GLN A 45 15.42 -5.43 -9.09
CA GLN A 45 15.09 -4.25 -9.88
C GLN A 45 13.59 -3.95 -9.84
N VAL A 46 13.26 -2.67 -9.71
CA VAL A 46 11.88 -2.18 -9.86
C VAL A 46 11.82 -1.34 -11.12
N ARG A 47 10.86 -1.64 -12.00
CA ARG A 47 10.54 -0.81 -13.16
C ARG A 47 9.12 -0.32 -12.99
N SER A 48 8.95 0.98 -12.93
CA SER A 48 7.65 1.61 -12.85
C SER A 48 7.61 2.78 -13.83
N PRO A 49 6.51 2.95 -14.60
CA PRO A 49 6.34 4.16 -15.40
C PRO A 49 6.20 5.41 -14.51
N THR A 50 5.54 5.29 -13.36
CA THR A 50 5.35 6.39 -12.40
C THR A 50 5.33 5.88 -10.96
N ILE A 51 5.87 6.65 -10.03
CA ILE A 51 5.75 6.38 -8.58
C ILE A 51 5.32 7.70 -7.93
N PRO A 52 4.15 7.75 -7.26
CA PRO A 52 3.71 8.97 -6.62
C PRO A 52 4.63 9.30 -5.43
N SER A 53 4.87 10.59 -5.19
CA SER A 53 5.68 11.03 -4.05
C SER A 53 4.88 10.88 -2.76
N LEU A 54 5.37 10.07 -1.84
CA LEU A 54 4.77 9.92 -0.51
C LEU A 54 4.93 11.20 0.33
N PRO A 55 3.90 11.63 1.07
CA PRO A 55 4.05 12.60 2.15
C PRO A 55 5.16 12.18 3.11
N GLN A 56 5.96 13.14 3.61
CA GLN A 56 7.01 12.86 4.61
C GLN A 56 7.94 11.68 4.24
N ARG A 57 8.22 11.50 2.94
CA ARG A 57 9.01 10.36 2.44
C ARG A 57 10.37 10.22 3.13
N LYS A 58 11.04 11.33 3.46
CA LYS A 58 12.38 11.29 4.06
C LYS A 58 12.34 10.72 5.48
N GLU A 59 11.37 11.17 6.26
CA GLU A 59 11.11 10.76 7.62
C GLU A 59 10.69 9.28 7.67
N LEU A 60 9.83 8.87 6.74
CA LEU A 60 9.42 7.48 6.57
C LEU A 60 10.62 6.58 6.25
N LEU A 61 11.45 6.96 5.28
CA LEU A 61 12.66 6.20 4.93
C LEU A 61 13.65 6.11 6.10
N SER A 62 13.85 7.21 6.84
CA SER A 62 14.69 7.21 8.03
C SER A 62 14.19 6.24 9.10
N SER A 63 12.87 6.14 9.28
CA SER A 63 12.25 5.25 10.26
C SER A 63 12.30 3.78 9.84
N LEU A 64 12.22 3.50 8.53
CA LEU A 64 12.30 2.16 7.96
C LEU A 64 13.76 1.64 7.84
N SER A 65 14.72 2.54 7.71
CA SER A 65 16.13 2.22 7.41
C SER A 65 16.77 1.21 8.39
N PRO A 66 16.62 1.33 9.72
CA PRO A 66 17.23 0.40 10.67
C PRO A 66 16.72 -1.04 10.49
N TYR A 67 15.41 -1.20 10.30
CA TYR A 67 14.78 -2.50 10.08
C TYR A 67 15.16 -3.09 8.72
N HIS A 68 15.20 -2.26 7.68
CA HIS A 68 15.67 -2.67 6.35
C HIS A 68 17.12 -3.16 6.39
N ALA A 69 18.03 -2.41 7.04
CA ALA A 69 19.43 -2.81 7.17
C ALA A 69 19.58 -4.16 7.89
N LYS A 70 18.78 -4.40 8.94
CA LYS A 70 18.75 -5.67 9.66
C LYS A 70 18.26 -6.82 8.78
N LEU A 71 17.19 -6.62 8.02
CA LEU A 71 16.66 -7.62 7.07
C LEU A 71 17.68 -7.95 5.97
N VAL A 72 18.30 -6.93 5.38
CA VAL A 72 19.34 -7.09 4.36
C VAL A 72 20.55 -7.84 4.91
N GLY A 73 21.02 -7.49 6.12
CA GLY A 73 22.12 -8.17 6.80
C GLY A 73 21.85 -9.67 6.99
N GLU A 74 20.67 -10.02 7.52
CA GLU A 74 20.25 -11.41 7.68
C GLU A 74 20.14 -12.15 6.33
N SER A 75 19.70 -11.49 5.25
CA SER A 75 19.64 -12.10 3.92
C SER A 75 21.01 -12.53 3.38
N TYR A 76 22.10 -11.84 3.73
CA TYR A 76 23.45 -12.27 3.36
C TYR A 76 23.88 -13.54 4.12
N LEU A 77 23.49 -13.66 5.39
CA LEU A 77 23.78 -14.82 6.23
C LEU A 77 22.90 -16.02 5.86
N ALA A 78 21.69 -15.77 5.38
CA ALA A 78 20.70 -16.77 5.01
C ALA A 78 21.00 -17.53 3.71
N ARG A 79 22.08 -17.23 2.97
CA ARG A 79 22.46 -17.94 1.73
C ARG A 79 22.66 -19.46 1.91
N LYS A 80 22.79 -19.94 3.15
CA LYS A 80 22.94 -21.36 3.49
C LYS A 80 21.64 -22.02 3.98
N ARG A 81 20.53 -21.28 4.06
CA ARG A 81 19.25 -21.76 4.60
C ARG A 81 18.16 -21.75 3.53
N PRO A 82 17.11 -22.58 3.68
CA PRO A 82 15.94 -22.49 2.82
C PRO A 82 15.26 -21.11 2.96
N ILE A 83 14.83 -20.52 1.85
CA ILE A 83 14.24 -19.17 1.79
C ILE A 83 12.95 -19.05 2.65
N TYR A 84 12.25 -20.15 2.87
CA TYR A 84 11.02 -20.18 3.68
C TYR A 84 11.28 -20.18 5.19
N GLU A 85 12.52 -20.39 5.65
CA GLU A 85 12.86 -20.35 7.08
C GLU A 85 13.22 -18.92 7.50
N CYS A 86 12.36 -18.34 8.35
CA CYS A 86 12.61 -17.02 8.94
C CYS A 86 13.31 -17.15 10.29
N THR A 87 14.33 -16.34 10.53
CA THR A 87 14.98 -16.22 11.84
C THR A 87 14.17 -15.32 12.77
N ASP A 88 14.30 -15.49 14.09
CA ASP A 88 13.68 -14.59 15.07
C ASP A 88 14.09 -13.13 14.83
N VAL A 89 15.34 -12.93 14.41
CA VAL A 89 15.91 -11.63 14.05
C VAL A 89 15.19 -11.00 12.85
N GLN A 90 14.91 -11.79 11.80
CA GLN A 90 14.14 -11.36 10.63
C GLN A 90 12.68 -11.09 10.99
N VAL A 91 12.04 -11.97 11.77
CA VAL A 91 10.65 -11.81 12.20
C VAL A 91 10.49 -10.50 12.98
N GLU A 92 11.38 -10.22 13.92
CA GLU A 92 11.31 -9.00 14.73
C GLU A 92 11.59 -7.75 13.89
N ALA A 93 12.56 -7.81 12.98
CA ALA A 93 12.83 -6.72 12.05
C ALA A 93 11.64 -6.44 11.13
N ALA A 94 10.98 -7.49 10.62
CA ALA A 94 9.80 -7.36 9.76
C ALA A 94 8.60 -6.80 10.53
N LYS A 95 8.36 -7.22 11.78
CA LYS A 95 7.32 -6.64 12.64
C LYS A 95 7.55 -5.15 12.87
N GLY A 96 8.77 -4.75 13.21
CA GLY A 96 9.12 -3.33 13.37
C GLY A 96 8.93 -2.52 12.09
N PHE A 97 9.38 -3.05 10.95
CA PHE A 97 9.18 -2.44 9.64
C PHE A 97 7.69 -2.21 9.33
N LEU A 98 6.86 -3.24 9.57
CA LEU A 98 5.40 -3.16 9.36
C LEU A 98 4.72 -2.20 10.34
N ALA A 99 5.17 -2.15 11.60
CA ALA A 99 4.64 -1.21 12.60
C ALA A 99 4.88 0.25 12.18
N VAL A 100 6.08 0.57 11.67
CA VAL A 100 6.39 1.90 11.13
C VAL A 100 5.47 2.25 9.95
N LEU A 101 5.31 1.33 8.98
CA LEU A 101 4.41 1.54 7.84
C LEU A 101 2.96 1.76 8.28
N ARG A 102 2.47 0.95 9.23
CA ARG A 102 1.13 1.07 9.77
C ARG A 102 0.92 2.41 10.46
N SER A 103 1.83 2.80 11.34
CA SER A 103 1.78 4.10 12.03
C SER A 103 1.80 5.27 11.05
N TYR A 104 2.58 5.17 9.97
CA TYR A 104 2.60 6.17 8.91
C TYR A 104 1.24 6.28 8.20
N LEU A 105 0.64 5.16 7.79
CA LEU A 105 -0.68 5.15 7.17
C LEU A 105 -1.77 5.67 8.13
N ASP A 106 -1.74 5.26 9.39
CA ASP A 106 -2.65 5.74 10.43
C ASP A 106 -2.52 7.26 10.61
N SER A 107 -1.30 7.81 10.52
CA SER A 107 -1.06 9.26 10.60
C SER A 107 -1.73 10.02 9.45
N LEU A 108 -1.72 9.46 8.24
CA LEU A 108 -2.42 10.04 7.08
C LEU A 108 -3.94 10.01 7.24
N CYS A 109 -4.48 9.11 8.06
CA CYS A 109 -5.92 8.96 8.30
C CYS A 109 -6.38 9.57 9.64
N SER A 110 -5.48 10.19 10.40
CA SER A 110 -5.72 10.58 11.79
C SER A 110 -6.82 11.64 11.97
N ASN A 111 -7.01 12.52 10.99
CA ASN A 111 -7.97 13.63 11.06
C ASN A 111 -9.30 13.38 10.32
N LEU A 112 -9.59 12.14 9.92
CA LEU A 112 -10.83 11.79 9.21
C LEU A 112 -12.09 12.31 9.92
N ARG A 113 -12.14 12.23 11.26
CA ARG A 113 -13.29 12.67 12.07
C ARG A 113 -13.62 14.15 11.87
N SER A 114 -12.60 15.01 11.79
CA SER A 114 -12.78 16.46 11.63
C SER A 114 -13.35 16.85 10.28
N HIS A 115 -13.28 15.95 9.30
CA HIS A 115 -13.79 16.15 7.94
C HIS A 115 -15.02 15.26 7.65
N THR A 116 -15.65 14.72 8.70
CA THR A 116 -16.82 13.86 8.58
C THR A 116 -18.06 14.58 9.11
N ILE A 117 -19.16 14.48 8.36
CA ILE A 117 -20.50 14.84 8.84
C ILE A 117 -21.18 13.57 9.36
N THR A 118 -21.49 13.50 10.65
CA THR A 118 -22.01 12.27 11.30
C THR A 118 -23.54 12.20 11.41
N ASN A 119 -24.25 13.28 11.07
CA ASN A 119 -25.70 13.39 11.28
C ASN A 119 -26.44 13.76 9.99
N VAL A 120 -26.13 13.07 8.89
CA VAL A 120 -26.94 13.16 7.68
C VAL A 120 -28.11 12.20 7.87
N GLN A 121 -29.30 12.75 8.13
CA GLN A 121 -30.53 11.96 8.20
C GLN A 121 -30.95 11.54 6.80
N SER A 122 -30.91 10.24 6.52
CA SER A 122 -31.52 9.64 5.34
C SER A 122 -32.36 8.46 5.80
N ASN A 123 -33.70 8.59 5.74
CA ASN A 123 -34.66 7.52 6.04
C ASN A 123 -34.38 6.79 7.38
N ASP A 124 -34.35 7.53 8.49
CA ASP A 124 -34.13 7.03 9.87
C ASP A 124 -32.76 6.38 10.18
N ASP A 125 -31.89 6.19 9.19
CA ASP A 125 -30.51 5.73 9.39
C ASP A 125 -29.54 6.91 9.50
N LYS A 126 -28.70 6.91 10.56
CA LYS A 126 -27.60 7.87 10.71
C LYS A 126 -26.48 7.51 9.75
N VAL A 127 -26.23 8.33 8.73
CA VAL A 127 -25.10 8.14 7.80
C VAL A 127 -23.98 9.12 8.13
N SER A 128 -22.75 8.60 8.25
CA SER A 128 -21.54 9.41 8.33
C SER A 128 -20.94 9.59 6.94
N LEU A 129 -20.63 10.82 6.55
CA LEU A 129 -20.10 11.15 5.22
C LEU A 129 -18.78 11.92 5.33
N LEU A 130 -17.72 11.39 4.71
CA LEU A 130 -16.43 12.06 4.61
C LEU A 130 -16.44 13.11 3.50
N LEU A 131 -16.11 14.35 3.84
CA LEU A 131 -15.90 15.43 2.88
C LEU A 131 -14.48 15.35 2.30
N LYS A 132 -14.32 14.58 1.21
CA LYS A 132 -13.00 14.29 0.60
C LYS A 132 -12.17 15.54 0.30
N GLU A 133 -12.74 16.56 -0.34
CA GLU A 133 -11.99 17.80 -0.65
C GLU A 133 -11.52 18.52 0.60
N SER A 134 -12.36 18.61 1.64
CA SER A 134 -11.98 19.19 2.93
C SER A 134 -10.84 18.42 3.59
N PHE A 135 -10.89 17.09 3.53
CA PHE A 135 -9.83 16.23 4.04
C PHE A 135 -8.52 16.41 3.25
N ILE A 136 -8.56 16.46 1.92
CA ILE A 136 -7.38 16.70 1.07
C ILE A 136 -6.76 18.08 1.38
N ASP A 137 -7.59 19.11 1.53
CA ASP A 137 -7.14 20.48 1.77
C ASP A 137 -6.49 20.68 3.15
N SER A 138 -6.72 19.76 4.09
CA SER A 138 -6.03 19.74 5.38
C SER A 138 -4.53 19.45 5.27
N PHE A 139 -4.08 18.86 4.15
CA PHE A 139 -2.67 18.54 3.92
C PHE A 139 -1.89 19.71 3.29
N PRO A 140 -0.57 19.77 3.53
CA PRO A 140 0.30 20.72 2.84
C PRO A 140 0.17 20.60 1.31
N SER A 141 0.22 21.74 0.60
CA SER A 141 0.00 21.80 -0.86
C SER A 141 0.86 20.82 -1.66
N ARG A 142 2.10 20.57 -1.23
CA ARG A 142 3.03 19.60 -1.84
C ARG A 142 2.52 18.16 -1.77
N ASP A 143 1.77 17.82 -0.74
CA ASP A 143 1.37 16.44 -0.43
C ASP A 143 -0.05 16.15 -0.98
N ARG A 144 -0.83 17.19 -1.32
CA ARG A 144 -2.17 17.08 -1.91
C ARG A 144 -2.26 16.24 -3.19
N PRO A 145 -1.29 16.29 -4.15
CA PRO A 145 -1.34 15.43 -5.33
C PRO A 145 -1.35 13.93 -4.98
N PHE A 146 -0.60 13.53 -3.96
CA PHE A 146 -0.65 12.17 -3.44
C PHE A 146 -2.00 11.89 -2.78
N MET A 147 -2.47 12.78 -1.92
CA MET A 147 -3.72 12.59 -1.19
C MET A 147 -4.92 12.45 -2.14
N LYS A 148 -4.96 13.21 -3.24
CA LYS A 148 -5.97 13.05 -4.30
C LYS A 148 -6.02 11.63 -4.84
N LEU A 149 -4.86 11.06 -5.20
CA LEU A 149 -4.79 9.67 -5.66
C LEU A 149 -5.13 8.68 -4.55
N PHE A 150 -4.71 8.95 -3.32
CA PHE A 150 -4.90 8.07 -2.17
C PHE A 150 -6.37 7.91 -1.79
N VAL A 151 -7.14 9.00 -1.73
CA VAL A 151 -8.57 8.96 -1.36
C VAL A 151 -9.48 8.35 -2.44
N ASP A 152 -8.96 8.20 -3.66
CA ASP A 152 -9.63 7.54 -4.77
C ASP A 152 -9.33 6.04 -4.83
N THR A 153 -8.44 5.53 -3.98
CA THR A 153 -8.17 4.09 -3.91
C THR A 153 -9.32 3.33 -3.28
N GLN A 154 -9.60 2.13 -3.82
CA GLN A 154 -10.57 1.22 -3.22
C GLN A 154 -10.23 0.86 -1.77
N LEU A 155 -8.94 0.73 -1.44
CA LEU A 155 -8.47 0.42 -0.10
C LEU A 155 -8.80 1.53 0.89
N PHE A 156 -8.65 2.80 0.49
CA PHE A 156 -9.03 3.93 1.32
C PHE A 156 -10.54 3.97 1.56
N SER A 157 -11.36 3.73 0.55
CA SER A 157 -12.82 3.66 0.69
C SER A 157 -13.23 2.59 1.71
N VAL A 158 -12.72 1.36 1.57
CA VAL A 158 -13.02 0.26 2.50
C VAL A 158 -12.58 0.58 3.93
N HIS A 159 -11.39 1.17 4.11
CA HIS A 159 -10.91 1.58 5.42
C HIS A 159 -11.78 2.69 6.04
N THR A 160 -12.14 3.69 5.23
CA THR A 160 -12.95 4.83 5.67
C THR A 160 -14.34 4.38 6.06
N ASP A 161 -15.01 3.54 5.27
CA ASP A 161 -16.34 3.01 5.60
C ASP A 161 -16.33 2.29 6.97
N LEU A 162 -15.29 1.51 7.24
CA LEU A 162 -15.09 0.87 8.54
C LEU A 162 -14.95 1.91 9.66
N VAL A 163 -14.10 2.92 9.48
CA VAL A 163 -13.88 4.00 10.47
C VAL A 163 -15.17 4.79 10.73
N LEU A 164 -15.88 5.17 9.67
CA LEU A 164 -17.14 5.93 9.76
C LEU A 164 -18.25 5.14 10.46
N SER A 165 -18.26 3.81 10.32
CA SER A 165 -19.20 2.95 11.04
C SER A 165 -19.03 3.01 12.57
N PHE A 166 -17.84 3.37 13.07
CA PHE A 166 -17.62 3.60 14.49
C PHE A 166 -18.15 4.96 14.94
N TYR A 167 -18.03 6.00 14.10
CA TYR A 167 -18.56 7.33 14.43
C TYR A 167 -20.09 7.37 14.50
N GLN A 168 -20.77 6.50 13.77
CA GLN A 168 -22.24 6.37 13.85
C GLN A 168 -22.72 5.79 15.19
N LYS A 169 -21.87 5.01 15.87
CA LYS A 169 -22.19 4.35 17.14
C LYS A 169 -21.93 5.23 18.37
N GLU A 170 -21.20 6.33 18.18
CA GLU A 170 -21.02 7.38 19.18
C GLU A 170 -22.17 8.39 19.15
#